data_AF-A0A2E8IVP7-F1
#
_entry.id   AF-A0A2E8IVP7-F1
#
_cell.length_a   1.000
_cell.length_b   1.000
_cell.length_c   1.000
_cell.angle_alpha   90.00
_cell.angle_beta   90.00
_cell.angle_gamma   90.00
#
_symmetry.space_group_name_H-M   'P 1'
#
loop_
_entity.id
_entity.type
_entity.pdbx_description
1 polymer ?
#
loop_
_entity_poly.entity_id
_entity_poly.type
_entity_poly.pdbx_seq_one_letter_code
_entity_poly.pdbx_strand_id
1 'polypeptide(L)'
;MKFMIPILPLLLMSILFGAPSHARENNFPIDDCDSLFKGIKFLLGEADKNWTALGKKSEGSPVYNEHAKKIQWSVEVAANYTTIYEGFCTKAE
;
A
#
# COMPACT_ATOMS: atom_id res chain seq x y z
N MET A 1 -59.08 -7.54 -30.08
CA MET A 1 -58.23 -7.96 -28.95
C MET A 1 -56.79 -7.62 -29.29
N LYS A 2 -56.14 -6.74 -28.53
CA LYS A 2 -54.79 -6.23 -28.80
C LYS A 2 -53.85 -6.93 -27.82
N PHE A 3 -53.05 -7.87 -28.31
CA PHE A 3 -52.08 -8.60 -27.50
C PHE A 3 -50.92 -7.66 -27.14
N MET A 4 -50.92 -7.17 -25.90
CA MET A 4 -49.73 -6.55 -25.31
C MET A 4 -48.72 -7.65 -25.01
N ILE A 5 -47.67 -7.73 -25.81
CA ILE A 5 -46.49 -8.54 -25.51
C ILE A 5 -45.82 -7.87 -24.30
N PRO A 6 -45.66 -8.56 -23.14
CA PRO A 6 -44.91 -8.01 -22.04
C PRO A 6 -43.43 -7.99 -22.46
N ILE A 7 -42.86 -6.79 -22.62
CA ILE A 7 -41.43 -6.58 -22.91
C ILE A 7 -40.56 -6.90 -21.67
N LEU A 8 -41.20 -7.21 -20.54
CA LEU A 8 -40.58 -7.36 -19.23
C LEU A 8 -39.74 -8.65 -19.00
N PRO A 9 -39.94 -9.81 -19.67
CA PRO A 9 -39.09 -10.98 -19.42
C PRO A 9 -37.72 -10.91 -20.12
N LEU A 10 -37.54 -10.04 -21.14
CA LEU A 10 -36.31 -9.97 -21.93
C LEU A 10 -35.17 -9.21 -21.23
N LEU A 11 -35.48 -8.40 -20.21
CA LEU A 11 -34.48 -7.64 -19.46
C LEU A 11 -33.79 -8.43 -18.33
N LEU A 12 -34.22 -9.67 -18.07
CA LEU A 12 -33.68 -10.51 -16.98
C LEU A 12 -32.57 -11.47 -17.44
N MET A 13 -32.40 -11.70 -18.75
CA MET A 13 -31.33 -12.58 -19.26
C MET A 13 -29.97 -11.90 -19.42
N SER A 14 -29.90 -10.57 -19.34
CA SER A 14 -28.65 -9.80 -19.40
C SER A 14 -27.82 -9.84 -18.12
N ILE A 15 -28.32 -10.46 -17.04
CA ILE A 15 -27.60 -10.51 -15.74
C ILE A 15 -26.61 -11.68 -15.66
N LEU A 16 -26.61 -12.60 -16.65
CA LEU A 16 -25.77 -13.82 -16.61
C LEU A 16 -24.50 -13.79 -17.47
N PHE A 17 -24.24 -12.70 -18.19
CA PHE A 17 -22.94 -12.44 -18.80
C PHE A 17 -22.24 -11.30 -18.07
N GLY A 18 -21.96 -11.53 -16.79
CA GLY A 18 -20.82 -10.86 -16.19
C GLY A 18 -19.62 -11.20 -17.07
N ALA A 19 -19.10 -10.20 -17.79
CA ALA A 19 -17.79 -10.32 -18.41
C ALA A 19 -16.85 -10.94 -17.36
N PRO A 20 -15.91 -11.85 -17.74
CA PRO A 20 -14.87 -12.20 -16.80
C PRO A 20 -14.31 -10.87 -16.33
N SER A 21 -14.43 -10.58 -15.03
CA SER A 21 -13.69 -9.48 -14.47
C SER A 21 -12.26 -9.91 -14.68
N HIS A 22 -11.64 -9.43 -15.75
CA HIS A 22 -10.23 -9.18 -15.75
C HIS A 22 -10.05 -8.14 -14.65
N ALA A 23 -10.09 -8.61 -13.39
CA ALA A 23 -9.30 -8.03 -12.34
C ALA A 23 -7.90 -8.09 -12.95
N ARG A 24 -7.55 -7.02 -13.64
CA ARG A 24 -6.16 -6.70 -13.88
C ARG A 24 -5.61 -6.78 -12.48
N GLU A 25 -4.81 -7.82 -12.21
CA GLU A 25 -4.08 -7.90 -10.95
C GLU A 25 -3.39 -6.54 -10.85
N ASN A 26 -3.92 -5.64 -10.01
CA ASN A 26 -3.40 -4.28 -9.88
C ASN A 26 -2.03 -4.28 -9.19
N ASN A 27 -1.39 -5.45 -9.17
CA ASN A 27 -0.12 -5.70 -8.56
C ASN A 27 0.96 -4.97 -9.35
N PHE A 28 1.95 -4.45 -8.62
CA PHE A 28 3.15 -3.95 -9.25
C PHE A 28 3.98 -5.09 -9.83
N PRO A 29 4.79 -4.81 -10.86
CA PRO A 29 5.85 -5.71 -11.31
C PRO A 29 6.74 -6.14 -10.13
N ILE A 30 7.26 -7.37 -10.19
CA ILE A 30 8.10 -7.93 -9.11
C ILE A 30 9.34 -7.06 -8.82
N ASP A 31 9.95 -6.48 -9.86
CA ASP A 31 11.11 -5.60 -9.71
C ASP A 31 10.78 -4.29 -8.96
N ASP A 32 9.57 -3.76 -9.17
CA ASP A 32 9.08 -2.58 -8.44
C ASP A 32 8.81 -2.93 -6.98
N CYS A 33 8.25 -4.13 -6.73
CA CYS A 33 8.06 -4.65 -5.38
C CYS A 33 9.38 -4.88 -4.63
N ASP A 34 10.38 -5.45 -5.29
CA ASP A 34 11.72 -5.62 -4.74
C ASP A 34 12.38 -4.27 -4.41
N SER A 35 12.17 -3.27 -5.27
CA SER A 35 12.68 -1.91 -5.08
C SER A 35 12.00 -1.22 -3.90
N LEU A 36 10.68 -1.33 -3.78
CA LEU A 36 9.92 -0.86 -2.61
C LEU A 36 10.41 -1.53 -1.32
N PHE A 37 10.56 -2.86 -1.32
CA PHE A 37 11.04 -3.58 -0.15
C PHE A 37 12.46 -3.18 0.26
N LYS A 38 13.37 -2.98 -0.70
CA LYS A 38 14.71 -2.43 -0.44
C LYS A 38 14.62 -1.02 0.16
N GLY A 39 13.73 -0.16 -0.36
CA GLY A 39 13.47 1.18 0.16
C GLY A 39 12.98 1.16 1.62
N ILE A 40 12.00 0.31 1.94
CA ILE A 40 11.50 0.11 3.31
C ILE A 40 12.64 -0.30 4.24
N LYS A 41 13.44 -1.32 3.87
CA LYS A 41 14.58 -1.76 4.68
C LYS A 41 15.62 -0.66 4.86
N PHE A 42 15.90 0.12 3.83
CA PHE A 42 16.83 1.25 3.93
C PHE A 42 16.35 2.29 4.94
N LEU A 43 15.08 2.72 4.84
CA LEU A 43 14.49 3.69 5.75
C LEU A 43 14.51 3.21 7.20
N LEU A 44 14.12 1.96 7.45
CA LEU A 44 14.18 1.36 8.78
C LEU A 44 15.62 1.26 9.30
N GLY A 45 16.59 0.98 8.43
CA GLY A 45 18.02 1.01 8.78
C GLY A 45 18.51 2.42 9.16
N GLU A 46 18.06 3.46 8.46
CA GLU A 46 18.38 4.85 8.83
C GLU A 46 17.72 5.26 10.14
N ALA A 47 16.50 4.79 10.41
CA ALA A 47 15.85 4.99 11.70
C ALA A 47 16.66 4.33 12.84
N ASP A 48 17.09 3.08 12.67
CA ASP A 48 17.88 2.35 13.67
C ASP A 48 19.25 3.00 13.95
N LYS A 49 19.93 3.51 12.90
CA LYS A 49 21.18 4.28 13.07
C LYS A 49 20.96 5.54 13.91
N ASN A 50 19.88 6.29 13.63
CA ASN A 50 19.56 7.50 14.40
C ASN A 50 19.09 7.15 15.83
N TRP A 51 18.40 6.03 16.01
CA TRP A 51 18.04 5.50 17.33
C TRP A 51 19.28 5.18 18.16
N THR A 52 20.26 4.52 17.55
CA THR A 52 21.56 4.26 18.20
C THR A 52 22.29 5.56 18.54
N ALA A 53 22.24 6.56 17.65
CA ALA A 53 22.86 7.88 17.88
C ALA A 53 22.15 8.71 18.98
N LEU A 54 20.85 8.52 19.17
CA LEU A 54 20.08 9.10 20.28
C LEU A 54 20.64 8.67 21.64
N GLY A 55 21.05 7.41 21.78
CA GLY A 55 21.74 6.88 22.96
C GLY A 55 21.19 7.42 24.29
N LYS A 56 22.07 8.01 25.12
CA LYS A 56 21.71 8.69 26.39
C LYS A 56 21.73 10.23 26.26
N LYS A 57 21.48 10.77 25.05
CA LYS A 57 21.45 12.22 24.86
C LYS A 57 20.32 12.81 25.69
N SER A 58 20.52 14.02 26.22
CA SER A 58 19.47 14.72 26.97
C SER A 58 18.28 14.97 26.06
N GLU A 59 17.12 14.50 26.50
CA GLU A 59 15.85 14.77 25.85
C GLU A 59 15.66 16.29 25.68
N GLY A 60 15.11 16.70 24.54
CA GLY A 60 14.89 18.10 24.20
C GLY A 60 16.13 18.89 23.77
N SER A 61 17.35 18.33 23.91
CA SER A 61 18.56 18.98 23.39
C SER A 61 18.53 19.08 21.86
N PRO A 62 19.25 20.03 21.23
CA PRO A 62 19.28 20.17 19.77
C PRO A 62 19.65 18.85 19.05
N VAL A 63 20.64 18.13 19.57
CA VAL A 63 21.09 16.84 19.02
C VAL A 63 20.02 15.76 19.18
N TYR A 64 19.37 15.69 20.34
CA TYR A 64 18.26 14.76 20.55
C TYR A 64 17.14 15.01 19.55
N ASN A 65 16.71 16.28 19.43
CA ASN A 65 15.62 16.66 18.54
C ASN A 65 15.96 16.40 17.07
N GLU A 66 17.21 16.58 16.65
CA GLU A 66 17.65 16.28 15.30
C GLU A 66 17.50 14.78 14.97
N HIS A 67 18.03 13.90 15.82
CA HIS A 67 17.92 12.46 15.61
C HIS A 67 16.46 11.98 15.73
N ALA A 68 15.71 12.48 16.71
CA ALA A 68 14.29 12.15 16.87
C ALA A 68 13.47 12.50 15.62
N LYS A 69 13.69 13.66 15.00
CA LYS A 69 13.05 14.04 13.73
C LYS A 69 13.42 13.10 12.57
N LYS A 70 14.69 12.71 12.46
CA LYS A 70 15.14 11.77 11.42
C LYS A 70 14.50 10.38 11.60
N ILE A 71 14.39 9.90 12.84
CA ILE A 71 13.71 8.64 13.16
C ILE A 71 12.25 8.73 12.76
N GLN A 72 11.55 9.77 13.22
CA GLN A 72 10.14 9.98 12.90
C GLN A 72 9.90 9.96 11.39
N TRP A 73 10.65 10.78 10.65
CA TRP A 73 10.51 10.85 9.19
C TRP A 73 10.76 9.50 8.51
N SER A 74 11.84 8.81 8.86
CA SER A 74 12.18 7.52 8.24
C SER A 74 11.12 6.45 8.51
N VAL A 75 10.61 6.38 9.75
CA VAL A 75 9.58 5.41 10.13
C VAL A 75 8.24 5.72 9.46
N GLU A 76 7.83 6.98 9.41
CA GLU A 76 6.58 7.40 8.75
C GLU A 76 6.60 7.09 7.25
N VAL A 77 7.71 7.39 6.56
CA VAL A 77 7.84 7.06 5.13
C VAL A 77 7.89 5.54 4.93
N ALA A 78 8.61 4.81 5.78
CA ALA A 78 8.65 3.35 5.70
C ALA A 78 7.26 2.74 5.86
N ALA A 79 6.46 3.23 6.83
CA ALA A 79 5.10 2.75 7.05
C ALA A 79 4.17 3.02 5.85
N ASN A 80 4.28 4.20 5.23
CA ASN A 80 3.54 4.50 3.99
C ASN A 80 3.93 3.55 2.86
N TYR A 81 5.22 3.26 2.70
CA TYR A 81 5.70 2.33 1.68
C TYR A 81 5.31 0.87 1.97
N THR A 82 5.27 0.47 3.24
CA THR A 82 4.74 -0.83 3.64
C THR A 82 3.27 -0.96 3.26
N THR A 83 2.45 0.07 3.50
CA THR A 83 1.03 0.06 3.08
C THR A 83 0.89 -0.13 1.57
N ILE A 84 1.73 0.54 0.78
CA ILE A 84 1.77 0.37 -0.68
C ILE A 84 2.22 -1.05 -1.04
N TYR A 85 3.25 -1.57 -0.40
CA TYR A 85 3.75 -2.92 -0.65
C TYR A 85 2.68 -3.98 -0.34
N GLU A 86 1.96 -3.87 0.76
CA GLU A 86 0.86 -4.77 1.10
C GLU A 86 -0.33 -4.62 0.13
N GLY A 87 -0.61 -3.41 -0.34
CA GLY A 87 -1.70 -3.18 -1.29
C GLY A 87 -1.43 -3.72 -2.71
N PHE A 88 -0.17 -3.78 -3.14
CA PHE A 88 0.19 -3.99 -4.54
C PHE A 88 1.25 -5.07 -4.81
N CYS A 89 1.90 -5.61 -3.77
CA CYS A 89 3.00 -6.58 -3.92
C CYS A 89 2.75 -7.90 -3.22
N THR A 90 1.96 -7.92 -2.14
CA THR A 90 1.51 -9.18 -1.54
C THR A 90 0.34 -9.72 -2.35
N LYS A 91 0.43 -11.00 -2.74
CA LYS A 91 -0.69 -11.67 -3.41
C LYS A 91 -1.87 -11.73 -2.42
N ALA A 92 -3.05 -11.33 -2.87
CA ALA A 92 -4.28 -11.61 -2.13
C ALA A 92 -4.43 -13.12 -1.99
N GLU A 93 -4.69 -13.60 -0.77
CA GLU A 93 -5.02 -15.00 -0.49
C GLU A 93 -6.35 -15.42 -1.14
#